data_AF-A0A946ZET3-F1
#
_entry.id   AF-A0A946ZET3-F1
#
_cell.length_a   1.000
_cell.length_b   1.000
_cell.length_c   1.000
_cell.angle_alpha   90.00
_cell.angle_beta   90.00
_cell.angle_gamma   90.00
#
_symmetry.space_group_name_H-M   'P 1'
#
loop_
_entity.id
_entity.type
_entity.pdbx_description
1 polymer ?
#
loop_
_entity_poly.entity_id
_entity_poly.type
_entity_poly.pdbx_seq_one_letter_code
_entity_poly.pdbx_strand_id
1 'polypeptide(L)'
;MDILLKSTILVTLFYTCYVLFLRKETFFQSNRAFLDFGLVLTLILPWITIPVYITKPLPVLSYENLAKVQSLEVVGNTAANWSWENLLLVLYLVGISVFLIKFLIELFSLKAMISKGRMTKKDGYSLVEIKENVSPFSFFKSIVFNPDSFGTEELAQIIEHEKVHVRQGHSFDIIFMRFMCIMNWFNPVVWLY
;
A
#
# COMPACT_ATOMS: atom_id res chain seq x y z
N MET A 1 -4.71 -6.59 17.29
CA MET A 1 -6.00 -6.64 16.57
C MET A 1 -6.51 -5.22 16.29
N ASP A 2 -6.54 -4.35 17.31
CA ASP A 2 -6.97 -2.94 17.21
C ASP A 2 -6.34 -2.13 16.07
N ILE A 3 -5.06 -2.37 15.76
CA ILE A 3 -4.33 -1.65 14.71
C ILE A 3 -4.94 -1.92 13.32
N LEU A 4 -5.29 -3.18 13.01
CA LEU A 4 -5.85 -3.54 11.71
C LEU A 4 -7.26 -2.98 11.52
N LEU A 5 -8.06 -2.96 12.60
CA LEU A 5 -9.38 -2.36 12.59
C LEU A 5 -9.31 -0.83 12.40
N LYS A 6 -8.43 -0.16 13.16
CA LYS A 6 -8.16 1.28 13.01
C LYS A 6 -7.72 1.61 11.58
N SER A 7 -6.80 0.81 11.01
CA SER A 7 -6.35 0.97 9.62
C SER A 7 -7.53 0.86 8.63
N THR A 8 -8.37 -0.16 8.77
CA THR A 8 -9.51 -0.40 7.86
C THR A 8 -10.51 0.77 7.87
N ILE A 9 -10.82 1.31 9.05
CA ILE A 9 -11.71 2.46 9.21
C ILE A 9 -11.10 3.70 8.53
N LEU A 10 -9.81 3.93 8.72
CA LEU A 10 -9.12 5.08 8.13
C LEU A 10 -9.05 4.98 6.59
N VAL A 11 -8.70 3.82 6.02
CA VAL A 11 -8.71 3.62 4.54
C VAL A 11 -10.10 3.92 4.00
N THR A 12 -11.14 3.39 4.65
CA THR A 12 -12.53 3.56 4.22
C THR A 12 -12.97 5.02 4.29
N LEU A 13 -12.58 5.73 5.36
CA LEU A 13 -12.88 7.15 5.53
C LEU A 13 -12.22 8.00 4.43
N PHE A 14 -10.92 7.83 4.21
CA PHE A 14 -10.19 8.58 3.18
C PHE A 14 -10.74 8.30 1.78
N TYR A 15 -11.04 7.04 1.48
CA TYR A 15 -11.66 6.67 0.20
C TYR A 15 -13.02 7.33 0.01
N THR A 16 -13.86 7.31 1.04
CA THR A 16 -15.20 7.93 1.00
C THR A 16 -15.10 9.44 0.77
N CYS A 17 -14.19 10.12 1.47
CA CYS A 17 -13.92 11.54 1.25
C CYS A 17 -13.47 11.81 -0.19
N TYR A 18 -12.58 10.98 -0.73
CA TYR A 18 -12.14 11.11 -2.12
C TYR A 18 -13.32 10.99 -3.09
N VAL A 19 -14.16 9.96 -2.95
CA VAL A 19 -15.29 9.70 -3.86
C VAL A 19 -16.33 10.82 -3.80
N LEU A 20 -16.62 11.35 -2.60
CA LEU A 20 -17.65 12.37 -2.41
C LEU A 20 -17.21 13.76 -2.86
N PHE A 21 -15.96 14.15 -2.56
CA PHE A 21 -15.52 15.53 -2.69
C PHE A 21 -14.50 15.75 -3.81
N LEU A 22 -13.56 14.81 -4.02
CA LEU A 22 -12.38 15.07 -4.86
C LEU A 22 -12.46 14.40 -6.24
N ARG A 23 -13.20 13.29 -6.38
CA ARG A 23 -13.26 12.52 -7.63
C ARG A 23 -13.72 13.35 -8.84
N LYS A 24 -14.55 14.38 -8.63
CA LYS A 24 -15.09 15.24 -9.70
C LYS A 24 -14.28 16.53 -9.92
N GLU A 25 -13.24 16.77 -9.13
CA GLU A 25 -12.42 17.97 -9.24
C GLU A 25 -11.36 17.82 -10.34
N THR A 26 -11.07 18.91 -11.05
CA THR A 26 -10.08 18.95 -12.15
C THR A 26 -8.64 19.14 -11.66
N PHE A 27 -8.45 19.31 -10.35
CA PHE A 27 -7.14 19.49 -9.72
C PHE A 27 -6.43 18.15 -9.47
N PHE A 28 -5.89 17.54 -10.53
CA PHE A 28 -5.25 16.23 -10.46
C PHE A 28 -4.10 16.12 -9.45
N GLN A 29 -3.30 17.18 -9.27
CA GLN A 29 -2.18 17.18 -8.33
C GLN A 29 -2.64 17.19 -6.87
N SER A 30 -3.66 17.98 -6.52
CA SER A 30 -4.22 17.99 -5.17
C SER A 30 -4.95 16.69 -4.86
N ASN A 31 -5.66 16.13 -5.84
CA ASN A 31 -6.32 14.84 -5.70
C ASN A 31 -5.30 13.71 -5.43
N ARG A 32 -4.20 13.68 -6.18
CA ARG A 32 -3.09 12.75 -5.96
C ARG A 32 -2.46 12.91 -4.58
N ALA A 33 -2.14 14.14 -4.18
CA ALA A 33 -1.56 14.41 -2.87
C ALA A 33 -2.48 13.93 -1.74
N PHE A 34 -3.79 14.21 -1.82
CA PHE A 34 -4.75 13.73 -0.82
C PHE A 34 -4.75 12.20 -0.70
N LEU A 35 -4.69 11.50 -1.83
CA LEU A 35 -4.69 10.05 -1.88
C LEU A 35 -3.42 9.46 -1.22
N ASP A 36 -2.25 9.98 -1.60
CA ASP A 36 -0.98 9.53 -1.05
C ASP A 36 -0.88 9.82 0.46
N PHE A 37 -1.26 11.04 0.89
CA PHE A 37 -1.26 11.41 2.30
C PHE A 37 -2.26 10.60 3.13
N GLY A 38 -3.45 10.32 2.60
CA GLY A 38 -4.47 9.54 3.30
C GLY A 38 -4.00 8.11 3.61
N LEU A 39 -3.30 7.49 2.67
CA LEU A 39 -2.71 6.17 2.87
C LEU A 39 -1.57 6.18 3.88
N VAL A 40 -0.68 7.16 3.81
CA VAL A 40 0.40 7.34 4.81
C VAL A 40 -0.18 7.54 6.22
N LEU A 41 -1.19 8.39 6.37
CA LEU A 41 -1.85 8.62 7.66
C LEU A 41 -2.54 7.36 8.18
N THR A 42 -3.12 6.56 7.30
CA THR A 42 -3.74 5.28 7.68
C THR A 42 -2.72 4.30 8.27
N LEU A 43 -1.47 4.34 7.80
CA LEU A 43 -0.40 3.52 8.36
C LEU A 43 0.15 4.07 9.67
N ILE A 44 0.31 5.40 9.79
CA ILE A 44 0.97 6.05 10.94
C ILE A 44 0.01 6.23 12.13
N LEU A 45 -1.23 6.67 11.91
CA LEU A 45 -2.18 6.99 12.98
C LEU A 45 -2.43 5.85 13.97
N PRO A 46 -2.54 4.57 13.55
CA PRO A 46 -2.73 3.46 14.48
C PRO A 46 -1.61 3.28 15.51
N TRP A 47 -0.41 3.79 15.22
CA TRP A 47 0.77 3.71 16.10
C TRP A 47 0.81 4.84 17.13
N ILE A 48 0.00 5.90 16.95
CA ILE A 48 -0.12 6.98 17.92
C ILE A 48 -1.10 6.54 19.01
N THR A 49 -0.57 6.06 20.13
CA THR A 49 -1.36 5.75 21.32
C THR A 49 -1.63 7.05 22.09
N ILE A 50 -2.87 7.51 22.10
CA ILE A 50 -3.31 8.60 22.98
C ILE A 50 -3.57 7.96 24.36
N PRO A 51 -2.76 8.24 25.41
CA PRO A 51 -3.00 7.69 26.73
C PRO A 51 -4.26 8.33 27.33
N VAL A 52 -5.31 7.53 27.50
CA VAL A 52 -6.48 7.94 28.28
C VAL A 52 -6.19 7.65 29.75
N TYR A 53 -5.94 8.70 30.53
CA TYR A 53 -5.77 8.57 31.97
C TYR A 53 -7.12 8.32 32.62
N ILE A 54 -7.44 7.05 32.90
CA ILE A 54 -8.55 6.69 33.77
C ILE A 54 -8.00 6.69 35.21
N THR A 55 -8.49 7.61 36.04
CA THR A 55 -8.23 7.60 37.48
C THR A 55 -8.88 6.36 38.09
N LYS A 56 -8.09 5.29 38.26
CA LYS A 56 -8.51 4.14 39.06
C LYS A 56 -8.44 4.54 40.54
N PRO A 57 -9.50 4.32 41.33
CA PRO A 57 -9.42 4.52 42.77
C PRO A 57 -8.32 3.60 43.34
N LEU A 58 -7.53 4.13 44.28
CA LEU A 58 -6.49 3.37 44.98
C LEU A 58 -7.11 2.09 45.56
N PRO A 59 -6.50 0.90 45.35
CA PRO A 59 -6.99 -0.31 45.97
C PRO A 59 -6.83 -0.18 47.48
N VAL A 60 -7.96 -0.11 48.20
CA VAL A 60 -7.97 -0.21 49.66
C VAL A 60 -7.60 -1.65 49.99
N LEU A 61 -6.45 -1.86 50.65
CA LEU A 61 -6.00 -3.16 51.10
C LEU A 61 -6.96 -3.69 52.20
N SER A 62 -8.01 -4.40 51.80
CA SER A 62 -8.78 -5.27 52.71
C SER A 62 -7.90 -6.45 53.12
N TYR A 63 -7.97 -6.85 54.40
CA TYR A 63 -7.25 -8.01 54.95
C TYR A 63 -7.57 -9.33 54.20
N GLU A 64 -8.70 -9.42 53.48
CA GLU A 64 -9.00 -10.54 52.57
C GLU A 64 -8.02 -10.66 51.40
N ASN A 65 -7.41 -9.55 50.95
CA ASN A 65 -6.45 -9.58 49.85
C ASN A 65 -5.08 -10.13 50.28
N LEU A 66 -4.73 -10.10 51.57
CA LEU A 66 -3.46 -10.65 52.06
C LEU A 66 -3.43 -12.18 52.00
N ALA A 67 -4.58 -12.84 52.20
CA ALA A 67 -4.70 -14.30 52.02
C ALA A 67 -4.59 -14.70 50.54
N LYS A 68 -5.01 -13.81 49.62
CA LYS A 68 -4.96 -14.04 48.17
C LYS A 68 -3.57 -13.81 47.56
N VAL A 69 -2.70 -13.07 48.25
CA VAL A 69 -1.30 -12.86 47.84
C VAL A 69 -0.43 -14.09 48.17
N GLN A 70 -0.85 -14.95 49.10
CA GLN A 70 -0.09 -16.15 49.48
C GLN A 70 -0.26 -17.33 48.51
N SER A 71 -1.24 -17.26 47.60
CA SER A 71 -1.37 -18.18 46.46
C SER A 71 -0.67 -17.60 45.22
N LEU A 72 0.59 -17.18 45.35
CA LEU A 72 1.45 -17.01 44.17
C LEU A 72 1.70 -18.41 43.63
N GLU A 73 0.80 -18.84 42.75
CA GLU A 73 1.07 -19.95 41.84
C GLU A 73 2.45 -19.71 41.24
N VAL A 74 3.34 -20.66 41.48
CA VAL A 74 4.53 -20.85 40.68
C VAL A 74 4.03 -20.91 39.25
N VAL A 75 4.26 -19.84 38.49
CA VAL A 75 3.94 -19.75 37.06
C VAL A 75 4.81 -20.81 36.40
N GLY A 76 4.26 -22.01 36.31
CA GLY A 76 4.82 -23.11 35.54
C GLY A 76 5.00 -22.62 34.12
N ASN A 77 6.11 -23.05 33.51
CA ASN A 77 6.44 -22.89 32.09
C ASN A 77 5.18 -22.62 31.27
N THR A 78 5.02 -21.39 30.81
CA THR A 78 4.05 -21.08 29.76
C THR A 78 4.54 -21.79 28.51
N ALA A 79 4.17 -23.06 28.36
CA ALA A 79 4.13 -23.70 27.06
C ALA A 79 3.49 -22.68 26.12
N ALA A 80 4.14 -22.42 24.97
CA ALA A 80 3.66 -21.43 24.01
C ALA A 80 2.26 -21.82 23.56
N ASN A 81 1.25 -21.35 24.28
CA ASN A 81 -0.14 -21.66 24.02
C ASN A 81 -0.45 -20.96 22.71
N TRP A 82 -0.71 -21.75 21.67
CA TRP A 82 -1.06 -21.24 20.36
C TRP A 82 -2.39 -20.49 20.48
N SER A 83 -2.31 -19.18 20.65
CA SER A 83 -3.47 -18.30 20.76
C SER A 83 -4.06 -18.01 19.38
N TRP A 84 -5.35 -17.68 19.33
CA TRP A 84 -6.00 -17.19 18.11
C TRP A 84 -5.30 -15.95 17.52
N GLU A 85 -4.66 -15.15 18.37
CA GLU A 85 -3.86 -13.99 17.95
C GLU A 85 -2.64 -14.40 17.12
N ASN A 86 -1.92 -15.45 17.54
CA ASN A 86 -0.79 -15.99 16.81
C ASN A 86 -1.22 -16.57 15.47
N LEU A 87 -2.37 -17.27 15.42
CA LEU A 87 -2.92 -17.80 14.17
C LEU A 87 -3.25 -16.67 13.18
N LEU A 88 -3.91 -15.61 13.65
CA LEU A 88 -4.27 -14.46 12.82
C LEU A 88 -3.02 -13.71 12.32
N LEU A 89 -1.99 -13.58 13.15
CA LEU A 89 -0.73 -12.97 12.76
C LEU A 89 -0.03 -13.80 11.67
N VAL A 90 0.02 -15.12 11.82
CA VAL A 90 0.57 -16.02 10.80
C VAL A 90 -0.22 -15.90 9.50
N LEU A 91 -1.56 -15.93 9.54
CA LEU A 91 -2.40 -15.77 8.35
C LEU A 91 -2.15 -14.43 7.65
N TYR A 92 -2.03 -13.34 8.43
CA TYR A 92 -1.72 -12.02 7.90
C TYR A 92 -0.37 -11.97 7.19
N LEU A 93 0.68 -12.54 7.79
CA LEU A 93 2.03 -12.61 7.20
C LEU A 93 2.09 -13.50 5.95
N VAL A 94 1.35 -14.60 5.94
CA VAL A 94 1.21 -15.47 4.76
C VAL A 94 0.57 -14.68 3.62
N GLY A 95 -0.53 -13.96 3.89
CA GLY A 95 -1.17 -13.11 2.89
C GLY A 95 -0.21 -12.06 2.31
N ILE A 96 0.51 -11.31 3.18
CA ILE A 96 1.53 -10.35 2.74
C ILE A 96 2.55 -11.04 1.82
N SER A 97 3.06 -12.19 2.24
CA SER A 97 4.10 -12.91 1.50
C SER A 97 3.63 -13.33 0.11
N VAL A 98 2.41 -13.85 -0.01
CA VAL A 98 1.81 -14.25 -1.31
C VAL A 98 1.67 -13.04 -2.23
N PHE A 99 1.08 -11.94 -1.75
CA PHE A 99 0.88 -10.74 -2.56
C PHE A 99 2.18 -10.03 -2.89
N LEU A 100 3.18 -10.06 -1.99
CA LEU A 100 4.51 -9.52 -2.23
C LEU A 100 5.25 -10.31 -3.31
N ILE A 101 5.22 -11.64 -3.26
CA ILE A 101 5.84 -12.49 -4.29
C ILE A 101 5.18 -12.21 -5.65
N LYS A 102 3.84 -12.17 -5.71
CA LYS A 102 3.10 -11.82 -6.93
C LYS A 102 3.53 -10.45 -7.47
N PHE A 103 3.59 -9.44 -6.60
CA PHE A 103 4.02 -8.09 -6.94
C PHE A 103 5.43 -8.07 -7.53
N LEU A 104 6.37 -8.78 -6.91
CA LEU A 104 7.74 -8.89 -7.39
C LEU A 104 7.82 -9.58 -8.75
N ILE A 105 7.09 -10.68 -8.97
CA ILE A 105 7.02 -11.37 -10.27
C ILE A 105 6.55 -10.42 -11.36
N GLU A 106 5.47 -9.66 -11.12
CA GLU A 106 4.95 -8.66 -12.06
C GLU A 106 5.98 -7.56 -12.36
N LEU A 107 6.70 -7.10 -11.34
CA LEU A 107 7.75 -6.07 -11.47
C LEU A 107 8.96 -6.58 -12.26
N PHE A 108 9.39 -7.82 -12.01
CA PHE A 108 10.48 -8.44 -12.75
C PHE A 108 10.08 -8.76 -14.19
N SER A 109 8.86 -9.23 -14.42
CA SER A 109 8.31 -9.46 -15.77
C SER A 109 8.30 -8.16 -16.57
N LEU A 110 7.83 -7.06 -15.97
CA LEU A 110 7.84 -5.74 -16.58
C LEU A 110 9.25 -5.28 -16.93
N LYS A 111 10.21 -5.41 -15.99
CA LYS A 111 11.61 -5.06 -16.22
C LYS A 111 12.24 -5.92 -17.33
N ALA A 112 11.95 -7.21 -17.35
CA ALA A 112 12.45 -8.13 -18.38
C ALA A 112 11.89 -7.81 -19.76
N MET A 113 10.63 -7.37 -19.85
CA MET A 113 10.04 -6.91 -21.11
C MET A 113 10.73 -5.62 -21.60
N ILE A 114 10.91 -4.65 -20.71
CA ILE A 114 11.59 -3.39 -21.04
C ILE A 114 13.04 -3.63 -21.48
N SER A 115 13.76 -4.55 -20.84
CA SER A 115 15.16 -4.82 -21.17
C SER A 115 15.36 -5.59 -22.48
N LYS A 116 14.36 -6.34 -22.93
CA LYS A 116 14.37 -7.02 -24.24
C LYS A 116 14.06 -6.07 -25.41
N GLY A 117 13.37 -4.97 -25.13
CA GLY A 117 13.04 -3.96 -26.14
C GLY A 117 14.26 -3.21 -26.66
N ARG A 118 14.15 -2.65 -27.87
CA ARG A 118 15.18 -1.80 -28.44
C ARG A 118 15.12 -0.43 -27.75
N MET A 119 16.13 -0.14 -26.93
CA MET A 119 16.19 1.09 -26.16
C MET A 119 16.97 2.20 -26.89
N THR A 120 16.31 3.35 -27.08
CA THR A 120 16.92 4.60 -27.56
C THR A 120 16.89 5.64 -26.45
N LYS A 121 18.06 6.03 -25.93
CA LYS A 121 18.15 7.08 -24.90
C LYS A 121 17.93 8.46 -25.52
N LYS A 122 17.13 9.30 -24.84
CA LYS A 122 16.91 10.71 -25.13
C LYS A 122 17.18 11.53 -23.86
N ASP A 123 17.28 12.85 -23.99
CA ASP A 123 17.44 13.71 -22.81
C ASP A 123 16.23 13.62 -21.90
N GLY A 124 16.43 13.05 -20.70
CA GLY A 124 15.42 12.93 -19.65
C GLY A 124 14.58 11.65 -19.65
N TYR A 125 14.56 10.86 -20.72
CA TYR A 125 13.79 9.61 -20.83
C TYR A 125 14.39 8.62 -21.85
N SER A 126 13.97 7.36 -21.80
CA SER A 126 14.37 6.31 -22.74
C SER A 126 13.15 5.83 -23.52
N LEU A 127 13.25 5.78 -24.85
CA LEU A 127 12.24 5.17 -25.71
C LEU A 127 12.57 3.68 -25.84
N VAL A 128 11.59 2.82 -25.64
CA VAL A 128 11.75 1.37 -25.69
C VAL A 128 10.75 0.80 -26.69
N GLU A 129 11.25 0.40 -27.84
CA GLU A 129 10.47 -0.21 -28.90
C GLU A 129 10.34 -1.71 -28.62
N ILE A 130 9.10 -2.20 -28.57
CA ILE A 130 8.77 -3.61 -28.36
C ILE A 130 7.88 -4.11 -29.50
N LYS A 131 7.91 -5.43 -29.76
CA LYS A 131 7.11 -6.04 -30.84
C LYS A 131 5.78 -6.59 -30.33
N GLU A 132 5.66 -6.71 -29.02
CA GLU A 132 4.46 -7.15 -28.33
C GLU A 132 3.33 -6.15 -28.57
N ASN A 133 2.12 -6.66 -28.80
CA ASN A 133 0.93 -5.84 -28.99
C ASN A 133 0.39 -5.40 -27.63
N VAL A 134 0.97 -4.33 -27.09
CA VAL A 134 0.55 -3.71 -25.83
C VAL A 134 0.30 -2.22 -26.05
N SER A 135 -0.65 -1.67 -25.30
CA SER A 135 -0.85 -0.21 -25.27
C SER A 135 0.44 0.48 -24.83
N PRO A 136 0.80 1.63 -25.42
CA PRO A 136 1.90 2.44 -24.96
C PRO A 136 1.73 2.79 -23.48
N PHE A 137 2.83 2.74 -22.74
CA PHE A 137 2.86 3.09 -21.34
C PHE A 137 4.26 3.58 -20.94
N SER A 138 4.32 4.31 -19.84
CA SER A 138 5.57 4.75 -19.23
C SER A 138 5.81 4.07 -17.89
N PHE A 139 7.06 3.67 -17.67
CA PHE A 139 7.52 3.12 -16.41
C PHE A 139 8.86 3.73 -16.00
N PHE A 140 8.87 4.43 -14.87
CA PHE A 140 9.92 5.32 -14.41
C PHE A 140 10.32 6.36 -15.48
N LYS A 141 11.43 6.12 -16.17
CA LYS A 141 11.95 6.99 -17.24
C LYS A 141 11.91 6.31 -18.60
N SER A 142 11.23 5.17 -18.71
CA SER A 142 11.13 4.40 -19.95
C SER A 142 9.73 4.55 -20.53
N ILE A 143 9.63 5.00 -21.77
CA ILE A 143 8.38 5.03 -22.53
C ILE A 143 8.41 3.83 -23.47
N VAL A 144 7.49 2.90 -23.27
CA VAL A 144 7.42 1.63 -23.99
C VAL A 144 6.28 1.73 -25.00
N PHE A 145 6.55 1.39 -26.26
CA PHE A 145 5.54 1.40 -27.31
C PHE A 145 5.86 0.39 -28.42
N ASN A 146 4.85 0.04 -29.19
CA ASN A 146 4.99 -0.76 -30.40
C ASN A 146 4.96 0.16 -31.63
N PRO A 147 6.05 0.23 -32.42
CA PRO A 147 6.14 1.13 -33.58
C PRO A 147 5.14 0.76 -34.70
N ASP A 148 4.71 -0.50 -34.78
CA ASP A 148 3.83 -1.00 -35.83
C ASP A 148 2.34 -0.77 -35.51
N SER A 149 2.03 -0.30 -34.30
CA SER A 149 0.65 -0.18 -33.81
C SER A 149 0.00 1.19 -34.05
N PHE A 150 0.77 2.21 -34.44
CA PHE A 150 0.29 3.60 -34.50
C PHE A 150 0.79 4.35 -35.74
N GLY A 151 -0.03 5.30 -36.23
CA GLY A 151 0.42 6.28 -37.23
C GLY A 151 1.44 7.27 -36.65
N THR A 152 2.18 8.00 -37.51
CA THR A 152 3.25 8.91 -37.09
C THR A 152 2.76 10.07 -36.20
N GLU A 153 1.63 10.70 -36.55
CA GLU A 153 1.06 11.79 -35.76
C GLU A 153 0.47 11.30 -34.43
N GLU A 154 -0.24 10.17 -34.46
CA GLU A 154 -0.82 9.55 -33.27
C GLU A 154 0.27 9.12 -32.27
N LEU A 155 1.34 8.51 -32.77
CA LEU A 155 2.48 8.12 -31.95
C LEU A 155 3.15 9.34 -31.29
N ALA A 156 3.28 10.46 -32.01
CA ALA A 156 3.83 11.68 -31.44
C ALA A 156 2.97 12.21 -30.28
N GLN A 157 1.64 12.21 -30.42
CA GLN A 157 0.72 12.62 -29.35
C GLN A 157 0.80 11.69 -28.13
N ILE A 158 0.85 10.37 -28.36
CA ILE A 158 0.99 9.37 -27.30
C ILE A 158 2.31 9.57 -26.55
N ILE A 159 3.42 9.77 -27.26
CA ILE A 159 4.73 10.00 -26.63
C ILE A 159 4.70 11.27 -25.77
N GLU A 160 4.06 12.35 -26.24
CA GLU A 160 3.89 13.57 -25.43
C GLU A 160 3.05 13.32 -24.17
N HIS A 161 1.98 12.52 -24.26
CA HIS A 161 1.20 12.11 -23.09
C HIS A 161 2.06 11.31 -22.09
N GLU A 162 2.78 10.30 -22.56
CA GLU A 162 3.63 9.45 -21.71
C GLU A 162 4.80 10.21 -21.08
N LYS A 163 5.32 11.25 -21.75
CA LYS A 163 6.32 12.16 -21.15
C LYS A 163 5.79 12.86 -19.90
N VAL A 164 4.51 13.20 -19.87
CA VAL A 164 3.90 13.83 -18.68
C VAL A 164 3.93 12.85 -17.51
N HIS A 165 3.61 11.58 -17.73
CA HIS A 165 3.67 10.53 -16.70
C HIS A 165 5.09 10.30 -16.17
N VAL A 166 6.08 10.28 -17.06
CA VAL A 166 7.51 10.21 -16.67
C VAL A 166 7.89 11.43 -15.82
N ARG A 167 7.55 12.64 -16.25
CA ARG A 167 7.89 13.89 -15.55
C ARG A 167 7.22 13.99 -14.18
N GLN A 168 5.98 13.52 -14.07
CA GLN A 168 5.23 13.49 -12.82
C GLN A 168 5.58 12.28 -11.94
N GLY A 169 6.43 11.37 -12.40
CA GLY A 169 6.86 10.21 -11.63
C GLY A 169 5.72 9.26 -11.27
N HIS A 170 4.71 9.12 -12.14
CA HIS A 170 3.49 8.37 -11.81
C HIS A 170 3.74 6.89 -11.46
N SER A 171 4.83 6.31 -11.96
CA SER A 171 5.24 4.95 -11.63
C SER A 171 5.54 4.75 -10.14
N PHE A 172 5.97 5.79 -9.43
CA PHE A 172 6.17 5.71 -7.98
C PHE A 172 4.85 5.54 -7.24
N ASP A 173 3.80 6.24 -7.67
CA ASP A 173 2.46 6.13 -7.06
C ASP A 173 1.91 4.73 -7.26
N ILE A 174 2.04 4.17 -8.47
CA ILE A 174 1.56 2.82 -8.78
C ILE A 174 2.26 1.78 -7.89
N ILE A 175 3.57 1.93 -7.66
CA ILE A 175 4.33 1.06 -6.76
C ILE A 175 3.88 1.24 -5.32
N PHE A 176 3.72 2.49 -4.87
CA PHE A 176 3.27 2.81 -3.52
C PHE A 176 1.86 2.27 -3.24
N MET A 177 0.93 2.48 -4.15
CA MET A 177 -0.43 1.94 -4.12
C MET A 177 -0.44 0.42 -4.03
N ARG A 178 0.31 -0.26 -4.90
CA ARG A 178 0.41 -1.74 -4.85
C ARG A 178 1.00 -2.20 -3.52
N PHE A 179 1.98 -1.49 -2.98
CA PHE A 179 2.53 -1.78 -1.65
C PHE A 179 1.47 -1.61 -0.54
N MET A 180 0.67 -0.54 -0.57
CA MET A 180 -0.43 -0.33 0.37
C MET A 180 -1.51 -1.43 0.27
N CYS A 181 -1.83 -1.89 -0.94
CA CYS A 181 -2.73 -3.02 -1.16
C CYS A 181 -2.16 -4.33 -0.59
N ILE A 182 -0.86 -4.58 -0.69
CA ILE A 182 -0.22 -5.75 -0.09
C ILE A 182 -0.31 -5.69 1.44
N MET A 183 -0.05 -4.53 2.04
CA MET A 183 -0.15 -4.36 3.49
C MET A 183 -1.60 -4.53 4.00
N ASN A 184 -2.58 -4.06 3.22
CA ASN A 184 -4.00 -4.12 3.57
C ASN A 184 -4.75 -5.16 2.73
N TRP A 185 -4.11 -6.27 2.36
CA TRP A 185 -4.65 -7.23 1.38
C TRP A 185 -6.04 -7.76 1.74
N PHE A 186 -6.33 -7.86 3.04
CA PHE A 186 -7.61 -8.30 3.59
C PHE A 186 -8.74 -7.27 3.47
N ASN A 187 -8.40 -5.99 3.25
CA ASN A 187 -9.35 -4.89 3.15
C ASN A 187 -9.77 -4.68 1.68
N PRO A 188 -11.01 -4.99 1.28
CA PRO A 188 -11.46 -4.83 -0.11
C PRO A 188 -11.44 -3.37 -0.59
N VAL A 189 -11.55 -2.39 0.33
CA VAL A 189 -11.63 -0.97 -0.03
C VAL A 189 -10.30 -0.44 -0.56
N VAL A 190 -9.17 -0.99 -0.10
CA VAL A 190 -7.85 -0.55 -0.60
C VAL A 190 -7.67 -0.88 -2.08
N TRP A 191 -8.39 -1.89 -2.59
CA TRP A 191 -8.35 -2.29 -4.00
C TRP A 191 -9.24 -1.41 -4.90
N LEU A 192 -10.14 -0.63 -4.30
CA LEU A 192 -11.00 0.34 -5.01
C LEU A 192 -10.38 1.74 -5.08
N TYR A 193 -9.32 1.95 -4.29
CA TYR A 193 -8.55 3.18 -4.16
C TYR A 193 -7.63 3.36 -5.36
#